data_AF-A0A180GKR3-F1
#
_entry.id   AF-A0A180GKR3-F1
#
_cell.length_a   1.000
_cell.length_b   1.000
_cell.length_c   1.000
_cell.angle_alpha   90.00
_cell.angle_beta   90.00
_cell.angle_gamma   90.00
#
_symmetry.space_group_name_H-M   'P 1'
#
loop_
_entity.id
_entity.type
_entity.pdbx_description
1 polymer ?
#
loop_
_entity_poly.entity_id
_entity_poly.type
_entity_poly.pdbx_seq_one_letter_code
_entity_poly.pdbx_strand_id
1 'polypeptide(L)'
;MTPTPNPASTSKLVGSSNWHIDNISHRTRLAEDIALLQANFEKLPPSPETTTGLERHKNKEQVNQIGSDKRLAKEIRDFEEAKFHLKQSKLVGNTIQVANSQFRPENVLKADGSNFGNWYCNLAEVACPNLKGPRFFSEECHNLTYKKIGQAVLIASIDPSLVAKMQALPPGEICSHSPGSARAEFYVELEEKI
;
A
#
# COMPACT_ATOMS: atom_id res chain seq x y z
N MET A 1 3.98 -40.75 40.86
CA MET A 1 2.72 -40.35 40.18
C MET A 1 2.97 -40.44 38.68
N THR A 2 2.27 -41.37 38.04
CA THR A 2 2.28 -41.67 36.61
C THR A 2 1.35 -40.73 35.83
N PRO A 3 1.69 -40.30 34.60
CA PRO A 3 0.79 -39.55 33.74
C PRO A 3 0.07 -40.48 32.75
N THR A 4 -1.25 -40.33 32.62
CA THR A 4 -2.06 -40.95 31.55
C THR A 4 -3.22 -40.01 31.17
N PRO A 5 -3.77 -40.11 29.94
CA PRO A 5 -4.04 -38.95 29.09
C PRO A 5 -5.52 -38.78 28.66
N ASN A 6 -5.88 -37.55 28.26
CA ASN A 6 -6.94 -37.10 27.32
C ASN A 6 -8.37 -37.71 27.38
N PRO A 7 -9.41 -36.87 27.16
CA PRO A 7 -9.86 -36.72 25.77
C PRO A 7 -10.14 -35.27 25.34
N ALA A 8 -9.95 -35.06 24.05
CA ALA A 8 -10.22 -33.84 23.32
C ALA A 8 -11.71 -33.46 23.38
N SER A 9 -11.99 -32.27 23.90
CA SER A 9 -13.27 -31.59 23.70
C SER A 9 -13.25 -30.86 22.35
N THR A 10 -13.79 -31.53 21.34
CA THR A 10 -14.15 -30.91 20.05
C THR A 10 -15.27 -29.90 20.27
N SER A 11 -14.90 -28.64 20.49
CA SER A 11 -15.85 -27.52 20.35
C SER A 11 -15.99 -27.17 18.88
N LYS A 12 -17.20 -27.38 18.40
CA LYS A 12 -17.67 -27.24 17.03
C LYS A 12 -17.34 -25.84 16.48
N LEU A 13 -16.77 -25.82 15.28
CA LEU A 13 -16.78 -24.67 14.38
C LEU A 13 -18.24 -24.21 14.18
N VAL A 14 -18.62 -23.14 14.86
CA VAL A 14 -19.81 -22.36 14.52
C VAL A 14 -19.31 -21.13 13.78
N GLY A 15 -19.69 -21.03 12.51
CA GLY A 15 -19.35 -19.90 11.65
C GLY A 15 -19.01 -20.24 10.21
N SER A 16 -19.43 -21.41 9.68
CA SER A 16 -19.47 -21.59 8.22
C SER A 16 -20.54 -20.65 7.67
N SER A 17 -20.11 -19.60 6.97
CA SER A 17 -20.99 -18.62 6.35
C SER A 17 -21.97 -19.31 5.40
N ASN A 18 -23.25 -19.02 5.61
CA ASN A 18 -24.38 -19.61 4.92
C ASN A 18 -24.64 -18.94 3.56
N TRP A 19 -23.59 -18.77 2.73
CA TRP A 19 -23.71 -18.24 1.36
C TRP A 19 -23.73 -19.36 0.33
N HIS A 20 -24.60 -20.36 0.54
CA HIS A 20 -24.93 -21.32 -0.51
C HIS A 20 -25.86 -20.62 -1.51
N ILE A 21 -25.27 -19.87 -2.44
CA ILE A 21 -25.98 -19.35 -3.61
C ILE A 21 -26.06 -20.51 -4.60
N ASP A 22 -27.19 -21.21 -4.59
CA ASP A 22 -27.57 -22.11 -5.68
C ASP A 22 -27.70 -21.31 -6.99
N ASN A 23 -26.61 -21.34 -7.76
CA ASN A 23 -26.36 -20.51 -8.94
C ASN A 23 -26.94 -21.14 -10.22
N ILE A 24 -28.22 -21.51 -10.21
CA ILE A 24 -28.90 -21.99 -11.42
C ILE A 24 -30.22 -21.23 -11.63
N SER A 25 -30.98 -20.98 -10.57
CA SER A 25 -32.28 -20.28 -10.66
C SER A 25 -32.14 -18.78 -11.00
N HIS A 26 -31.03 -18.13 -10.62
CA HIS A 26 -30.82 -16.69 -10.86
C HIS A 26 -30.38 -16.32 -12.28
N ARG A 27 -29.81 -17.27 -13.04
CA ARG A 27 -29.37 -16.99 -14.42
C ARG A 27 -30.55 -16.86 -15.38
N THR A 28 -31.59 -17.64 -15.20
CA THR A 28 -32.79 -17.63 -16.05
C THR A 28 -33.58 -16.32 -15.86
N ARG A 29 -33.69 -15.88 -14.60
CA ARG A 29 -34.43 -14.66 -14.24
C ARG A 29 -33.78 -13.37 -14.78
N LEU A 30 -32.45 -13.31 -14.86
CA LEU A 30 -31.76 -12.15 -15.44
C LEU A 30 -31.96 -12.05 -16.96
N ALA A 31 -31.97 -13.18 -17.66
CA ALA A 31 -32.23 -13.21 -19.10
C ALA A 31 -33.67 -12.79 -19.43
N GLU A 32 -34.63 -13.21 -18.61
CA GLU A 32 -36.03 -12.79 -18.72
C GLU A 32 -36.21 -11.30 -18.47
N ASP A 33 -35.57 -10.74 -17.43
CA ASP A 33 -35.63 -9.31 -17.13
C ASP A 33 -35.02 -8.46 -18.25
N ILE A 34 -33.95 -8.93 -18.91
CA ILE A 34 -33.35 -8.27 -20.08
C ILE A 34 -34.31 -8.31 -21.29
N ALA A 35 -34.91 -9.46 -21.57
CA ALA A 35 -35.85 -9.60 -22.67
C ALA A 35 -37.10 -8.73 -22.47
N LEU A 36 -37.60 -8.63 -21.23
CA LEU A 36 -38.74 -7.78 -20.88
C LEU A 36 -38.42 -6.29 -21.07
N LEU A 37 -37.20 -5.86 -20.72
CA LEU A 37 -36.74 -4.48 -20.94
C LEU A 37 -36.58 -4.15 -22.43
N GLN A 38 -36.08 -5.08 -23.24
CA GLN A 38 -35.97 -4.90 -24.70
C GLN A 38 -37.35 -4.82 -25.37
N ALA A 39 -38.29 -5.70 -25.01
CA ALA A 39 -39.64 -5.71 -25.54
C ALA A 39 -40.42 -4.42 -25.21
N ASN A 40 -40.18 -3.82 -24.03
CA ASN A 40 -40.75 -2.53 -23.67
C ASN A 40 -40.18 -1.36 -24.50
N PHE A 41 -38.93 -1.47 -24.94
CA PHE A 41 -38.28 -0.45 -25.78
C PHE A 41 -38.83 -0.46 -27.21
N GLU A 42 -39.10 -1.65 -27.77
CA GLU A 42 -39.68 -1.80 -29.11
C GLU A 42 -41.16 -1.40 -29.18
N LYS A 43 -41.85 -1.34 -28.03
CA LYS A 43 -43.25 -0.91 -27.93
C LYS A 43 -43.46 0.60 -27.86
N LEU A 44 -42.38 1.38 -27.85
CA LEU A 44 -42.45 2.84 -27.92
C LEU A 44 -42.84 3.27 -29.35
N PRO A 45 -43.73 4.27 -29.51
CA PRO A 45 -44.09 4.74 -30.84
C PRO A 45 -42.84 5.28 -31.55
N PRO A 46 -42.67 5.00 -32.86
CA PRO A 46 -41.61 5.63 -33.63
C PRO A 46 -41.78 7.14 -33.54
N SER A 47 -40.70 7.82 -33.12
CA SER A 47 -40.66 9.27 -33.06
C SER A 47 -40.95 9.83 -34.47
N PRO A 48 -41.86 10.80 -34.62
CA PRO A 48 -42.20 11.29 -35.94
C PRO A 48 -41.05 12.12 -36.53
N GLU A 49 -40.35 11.56 -37.50
CA GLU A 49 -39.59 12.34 -38.50
C GLU A 49 -40.59 12.71 -39.62
N THR A 50 -40.70 13.93 -40.15
CA THR A 50 -39.69 14.61 -40.99
C THR A 50 -40.24 15.99 -41.40
N THR A 51 -39.37 17.00 -41.58
CA THR A 51 -39.32 17.92 -42.76
C THR A 51 -39.04 19.40 -42.41
N THR A 52 -37.88 19.87 -42.91
CA THR A 52 -37.39 21.26 -43.08
C THR A 52 -36.91 22.00 -41.83
N GLY A 53 -35.59 22.07 -41.67
CA GLY A 53 -34.94 22.88 -40.64
C GLY A 53 -33.45 22.55 -40.51
N LEU A 54 -32.69 22.96 -41.51
CA LEU A 54 -31.22 22.99 -41.50
C LEU A 54 -30.74 23.79 -40.27
N GLU A 55 -29.77 23.24 -39.53
CA GLU A 55 -28.91 23.93 -38.54
C GLU A 55 -29.54 24.35 -37.20
N ARG A 56 -29.49 23.49 -36.15
CA ARG A 56 -29.09 23.94 -34.78
C ARG A 56 -28.99 22.92 -33.64
N HIS A 57 -29.31 21.64 -33.83
CA HIS A 57 -29.46 20.74 -32.67
C HIS A 57 -28.30 19.75 -32.41
N LYS A 58 -27.31 19.60 -33.31
CA LYS A 58 -26.19 18.65 -33.10
C LYS A 58 -25.14 19.08 -32.06
N ASN A 59 -25.06 20.36 -31.69
CA ASN A 59 -23.99 20.85 -30.81
C ASN A 59 -24.23 20.64 -29.31
N LYS A 60 -25.47 20.42 -28.84
CA LYS A 60 -25.74 20.24 -27.40
C LYS A 60 -25.60 18.80 -26.92
N GLU A 61 -26.03 17.82 -27.72
CA GLU A 61 -25.88 16.39 -27.38
C GLU A 61 -24.40 15.96 -27.38
N GLN A 62 -23.63 16.36 -28.40
CA GLN A 62 -22.21 16.00 -28.51
C GLN A 62 -21.36 16.63 -27.40
N VAL A 63 -21.59 17.91 -27.06
CA VAL A 63 -20.82 18.59 -25.99
C VAL A 63 -21.13 18.01 -24.61
N ASN A 64 -22.37 17.60 -24.34
CA ASN A 64 -22.75 16.94 -23.09
C ASN A 64 -22.22 15.50 -23.00
N GLN A 65 -22.18 14.75 -24.11
CA GLN A 65 -21.57 13.41 -24.16
C GLN A 65 -20.05 13.47 -24.01
N ILE A 66 -19.37 14.36 -24.74
CA ILE A 66 -17.92 14.58 -24.62
C ILE A 66 -17.53 15.00 -23.19
N GLY A 67 -18.34 15.82 -22.52
CA GLY A 67 -18.13 16.20 -21.12
C GLY A 67 -18.30 15.02 -20.14
N SER A 68 -19.29 14.15 -20.40
CA SER A 68 -19.56 12.95 -19.60
C SER A 68 -18.48 11.87 -19.78
N ASP A 69 -18.02 11.65 -21.01
CA ASP A 69 -16.95 10.71 -21.34
C ASP A 69 -15.60 11.19 -20.79
N LYS A 70 -15.31 12.49 -20.86
CA LYS A 70 -14.10 13.07 -20.25
C LYS A 70 -14.10 12.94 -18.73
N ARG A 71 -15.27 13.09 -18.09
CA ARG A 71 -15.44 12.87 -16.64
C ARG A 71 -15.21 11.40 -16.29
N LEU A 72 -15.83 10.48 -17.04
CA LEU A 72 -15.64 9.04 -16.85
C LEU A 72 -14.17 8.63 -17.03
N ALA A 73 -13.51 9.14 -18.06
CA ALA A 73 -12.09 8.87 -18.31
C ALA A 73 -11.19 9.38 -17.16
N LYS A 74 -11.48 10.56 -16.60
CA LYS A 74 -10.78 11.06 -15.41
C LYS A 74 -11.00 10.13 -14.23
N GLU A 75 -12.25 9.73 -13.98
CA GLU A 75 -12.61 8.89 -12.84
C GLU A 75 -11.99 7.49 -12.91
N ILE A 76 -11.90 6.91 -14.10
CA ILE A 76 -11.18 5.65 -14.34
C ILE A 76 -9.69 5.81 -13.98
N ARG A 77 -9.03 6.87 -14.44
CA ARG A 77 -7.61 7.11 -14.10
C ARG A 77 -7.41 7.30 -12.59
N ASP A 78 -8.24 8.14 -11.97
CA ASP A 78 -8.15 8.42 -10.53
C ASP A 78 -8.35 7.13 -9.72
N PHE A 79 -9.29 6.26 -10.14
CA PHE A 79 -9.52 4.95 -9.52
C PHE A 79 -8.33 4.00 -9.69
N GLU A 80 -7.71 3.95 -10.88
CA GLU A 80 -6.52 3.14 -11.13
C GLU A 80 -5.31 3.61 -10.32
N GLU A 81 -5.10 4.93 -10.26
CA GLU A 81 -4.07 5.56 -9.44
C GLU A 81 -4.29 5.25 -7.95
N ALA A 82 -5.51 5.45 -7.44
CA ALA A 82 -5.85 5.11 -6.05
C ALA A 82 -5.63 3.62 -5.74
N LYS A 83 -5.99 2.73 -6.68
CA LYS A 83 -5.75 1.28 -6.55
C LYS A 83 -4.26 0.95 -6.53
N PHE A 84 -3.46 1.62 -7.35
CA PHE A 84 -2.00 1.45 -7.34
C PHE A 84 -1.41 1.90 -5.99
N HIS A 85 -1.77 3.10 -5.52
CA HIS A 85 -1.31 3.60 -4.23
C HIS A 85 -1.76 2.75 -3.06
N LEU A 86 -2.99 2.24 -3.08
CA LEU A 86 -3.48 1.33 -2.04
C LEU A 86 -2.66 0.02 -2.01
N LYS A 87 -2.35 -0.55 -3.18
CA LYS A 87 -1.48 -1.74 -3.26
C LYS A 87 -0.07 -1.46 -2.73
N GLN A 88 0.51 -0.33 -3.10
CA GLN A 88 1.82 0.10 -2.60
C GLN A 88 1.78 0.32 -1.08
N SER A 89 0.79 1.04 -0.56
CA SER A 89 0.63 1.32 0.87
C SER A 89 0.48 0.04 1.69
N LYS A 90 -0.34 -0.91 1.22
CA LYS A 90 -0.48 -2.23 1.87
C LYS A 90 0.82 -3.01 1.89
N LEU A 91 1.55 -3.04 0.77
CA LEU A 91 2.84 -3.72 0.70
C LEU A 91 3.83 -3.08 1.68
N VAL A 92 4.00 -1.76 1.62
CA VAL A 92 4.93 -1.00 2.48
C VAL A 92 4.60 -1.20 3.95
N GLY A 93 3.33 -1.02 4.34
CA GLY A 93 2.90 -1.15 5.72
C GLY A 93 3.12 -2.56 6.27
N ASN A 94 2.75 -3.59 5.50
CA ASN A 94 2.93 -4.99 5.92
C ASN A 94 4.42 -5.34 6.07
N THR A 95 5.27 -4.93 5.12
CA THR A 95 6.71 -5.22 5.19
C THR A 95 7.38 -4.50 6.37
N ILE A 96 7.02 -3.24 6.64
CA ILE A 96 7.53 -2.52 7.82
C ILE A 96 7.11 -3.24 9.10
N GLN A 97 5.84 -3.63 9.21
CA GLN A 97 5.34 -4.33 10.39
C GLN A 97 6.08 -5.64 10.64
N VAL A 98 6.30 -6.44 9.59
CA VAL A 98 7.03 -7.71 9.68
C VAL A 98 8.50 -7.49 10.02
N ALA A 99 9.16 -6.52 9.39
CA ALA A 99 10.55 -6.20 9.69
C ALA A 99 10.74 -5.74 11.14
N ASN A 100 9.87 -4.85 11.62
CA ASN A 100 9.94 -4.35 12.98
C ASN A 100 9.66 -5.43 14.02
N SER A 101 8.78 -6.41 13.75
CA SER A 101 8.50 -7.50 14.68
C SER A 101 9.63 -8.54 14.76
N GLN A 102 10.46 -8.64 13.72
CA GLN A 102 11.68 -9.46 13.71
C GLN A 102 12.86 -8.77 14.41
N PHE A 103 12.78 -7.45 14.62
CA PHE A 103 13.86 -6.70 15.22
C PHE A 103 13.91 -6.97 16.75
N ARG A 104 15.03 -7.50 17.23
CA ARG A 104 15.24 -7.76 18.66
C ARG A 104 15.35 -6.46 19.46
N PRO A 105 14.50 -6.22 20.47
CA PRO A 105 14.51 -4.98 21.26
C PRO A 105 15.86 -4.69 21.94
N GLU A 106 16.60 -5.72 22.35
CA GLU A 106 17.90 -5.59 23.02
C GLU A 106 18.99 -5.03 22.08
N ASN A 107 18.73 -5.13 20.76
CA ASN A 107 19.63 -4.68 19.70
C ASN A 107 19.17 -3.35 19.08
N VAL A 108 18.20 -2.63 19.66
CA VAL A 108 17.90 -1.24 19.26
C VAL A 108 19.12 -0.37 19.54
N LEU A 109 19.53 0.46 18.58
CA LEU A 109 20.74 1.26 18.69
C LEU A 109 20.61 2.26 19.84
N LYS A 110 21.44 2.12 20.87
CA LYS A 110 21.44 3.02 22.03
C LYS A 110 21.96 4.41 21.65
N ALA A 111 21.52 5.42 22.40
CA ALA A 111 21.98 6.81 22.23
C ALA A 111 23.50 7.00 22.38
N ASP A 112 24.16 6.14 23.16
CA ASP A 112 25.60 6.13 23.36
C ASP A 112 26.37 5.35 22.28
N GLY A 113 25.67 4.63 21.39
CA GLY A 113 26.24 3.78 20.35
C GLY A 113 26.95 2.53 20.86
N SER A 114 26.87 2.22 22.16
CA SER A 114 27.65 1.14 22.78
C SER A 114 27.36 -0.26 22.23
N ASN A 115 26.20 -0.47 21.60
CA ASN A 115 25.77 -1.74 21.03
C ASN A 115 25.78 -1.77 19.50
N PHE A 116 26.50 -0.86 18.82
CA PHE A 116 26.50 -0.73 17.36
C PHE A 116 26.69 -2.05 16.60
N GLY A 117 27.67 -2.88 16.99
CA GLY A 117 27.92 -4.16 16.31
C GLY A 117 26.73 -5.12 16.37
N ASN A 118 26.10 -5.23 17.55
CA ASN A 118 24.91 -6.08 17.73
C ASN A 118 23.70 -5.52 16.97
N TRP A 119 23.54 -4.19 16.97
CA TRP A 119 22.51 -3.51 16.19
C TRP A 119 22.69 -3.76 14.69
N TYR A 120 23.90 -3.59 14.15
CA TYR A 120 24.17 -3.74 12.72
C TYR A 120 23.94 -5.18 12.25
N CYS A 121 24.39 -6.18 13.01
CA CYS A 121 24.12 -7.59 12.70
C CYS A 121 22.61 -7.88 12.67
N ASN A 122 21.87 -7.39 13.67
CA ASN A 122 20.42 -7.57 13.76
C ASN A 122 19.69 -6.83 12.62
N LEU A 123 20.16 -5.65 12.23
CA LEU A 123 19.62 -4.89 11.10
C LEU A 123 19.82 -5.64 9.77
N ALA A 124 21.00 -6.24 9.56
CA ALA A 124 21.28 -7.07 8.39
C ALA A 124 20.42 -8.36 8.37
N GLU A 125 20.22 -8.99 9.53
CA GLU A 125 19.31 -10.15 9.69
C GLU A 125 17.88 -9.80 9.28
N VAL A 126 17.35 -8.66 9.74
CA VAL A 126 16.01 -8.18 9.39
C VAL A 126 15.92 -7.72 7.93
N ALA A 127 16.98 -7.12 7.38
CA ALA A 127 17.01 -6.70 5.98
C ALA A 127 16.95 -7.89 5.02
N CYS A 128 17.54 -9.03 5.39
CA CYS A 128 17.70 -10.18 4.50
C CYS A 128 16.36 -10.74 3.95
N PRO A 129 15.33 -11.02 4.77
CA PRO A 129 14.05 -11.52 4.26
C PRO A 129 13.07 -10.42 3.82
N ASN A 130 13.24 -9.17 4.27
CA ASN A 130 12.25 -8.10 4.06
C ASN A 130 12.63 -7.08 2.98
N LEU A 131 13.91 -7.00 2.61
CA LEU A 131 14.46 -6.04 1.65
C LEU A 131 15.18 -6.78 0.51
N LYS A 132 16.09 -6.09 -0.21
CA LYS A 132 16.89 -6.70 -1.28
C LYS A 132 18.00 -7.64 -0.80
N GLY A 133 18.21 -7.76 0.51
CA GLY A 133 19.25 -8.59 1.10
C GLY A 133 19.98 -7.93 2.27
N PRO A 134 20.99 -8.59 2.84
CA PRO A 134 21.65 -8.16 4.06
C PRO A 134 22.48 -6.88 3.89
N ARG A 135 22.91 -6.57 2.66
CA ARG A 135 23.68 -5.36 2.34
C ARG A 135 22.83 -4.17 1.91
N PHE A 136 21.50 -4.26 2.06
CA PHE A 136 20.57 -3.22 1.63
C PHE A 136 20.95 -1.82 2.15
N PHE A 137 21.38 -1.71 3.40
CA PHE A 137 21.75 -0.43 4.01
C PHE A 137 23.15 0.07 3.63
N SER A 138 23.96 -0.76 2.99
CA SER A 138 25.33 -0.47 2.57
C SER A 138 25.48 -0.32 1.06
N GLU A 139 24.43 -0.58 0.29
CA GLU A 139 24.40 -0.47 -1.18
C GLU A 139 23.37 0.58 -1.62
N GLU A 140 23.56 1.15 -2.81
CA GLU A 140 22.60 2.10 -3.36
C GLU A 140 21.29 1.40 -3.78
N CYS A 141 20.14 1.97 -3.41
CA CYS A 141 18.83 1.46 -3.78
C CYS A 141 18.02 2.48 -4.59
N HIS A 142 17.88 2.24 -5.90
CA HIS A 142 17.04 3.08 -6.76
C HIS A 142 15.53 2.76 -6.69
N ASN A 143 15.14 1.70 -5.98
CA ASN A 143 13.73 1.35 -5.83
C ASN A 143 13.12 2.14 -4.66
N LEU A 144 12.27 3.12 -4.98
CA LEU A 144 11.69 4.03 -4.00
C LEU A 144 10.84 3.32 -2.93
N THR A 145 10.15 2.23 -3.27
CA THR A 145 9.37 1.44 -2.30
C THR A 145 10.29 0.81 -1.27
N TYR A 146 11.39 0.19 -1.69
CA TYR A 146 12.37 -0.36 -0.77
C TYR A 146 13.09 0.73 0.03
N LYS A 147 13.41 1.90 -0.55
CA LYS A 147 13.96 3.04 0.21
C LYS A 147 13.03 3.42 1.37
N LYS A 148 11.73 3.58 1.11
CA LYS A 148 10.73 3.94 2.12
C LYS A 148 10.63 2.90 3.24
N ILE A 149 10.59 1.61 2.88
CA ILE A 149 10.55 0.52 3.87
C ILE A 149 11.84 0.53 4.69
N GLY A 150 13.00 0.57 4.04
CA GLY A 150 14.31 0.57 4.70
C GLY A 150 14.47 1.75 5.66
N GLN A 151 14.10 2.96 5.24
CA GLN A 151 14.14 4.14 6.09
C GLN A 151 13.25 4.00 7.33
N ALA A 152 12.03 3.49 7.18
CA ALA A 152 11.13 3.28 8.31
C ALA A 152 11.68 2.23 9.30
N VAL A 153 12.25 1.13 8.80
CA VAL A 153 12.89 0.09 9.62
C VAL A 153 14.13 0.66 10.32
N LEU A 154 14.95 1.44 9.62
CA LEU A 154 16.14 2.08 10.18
C LEU A 154 15.76 3.00 11.34
N ILE A 155 14.79 3.90 11.14
CA ILE A 155 14.32 4.82 12.18
C ILE A 155 13.75 4.05 13.38
N ALA A 156 12.95 3.01 13.13
CA ALA A 156 12.36 2.20 14.20
C ALA A 156 13.41 1.39 14.99
N SER A 157 14.60 1.17 14.43
CA SER A 157 15.68 0.40 15.04
C SER A 157 16.61 1.21 15.95
N ILE A 158 16.37 2.51 16.10
CA ILE A 158 17.26 3.45 16.80
C ILE A 158 16.54 4.02 18.02
N ASP A 159 17.30 4.32 19.09
CA ASP A 159 16.77 4.97 20.29
C ASP A 159 16.01 6.27 19.96
N PRO A 160 14.79 6.46 20.50
CA PRO A 160 13.98 7.64 20.19
C PRO A 160 14.65 8.99 20.48
N SER A 161 15.57 9.06 21.45
CA SER A 161 16.30 10.29 21.75
C SER A 161 17.26 10.70 20.62
N LEU A 162 17.82 9.73 19.88
CA LEU A 162 18.62 10.01 18.68
C LEU A 162 17.72 10.54 17.55
N VAL A 163 16.55 9.93 17.36
CA VAL A 163 15.57 10.36 16.34
C VAL A 163 15.12 11.79 16.61
N ALA A 164 14.81 12.12 17.86
CA ALA A 164 14.43 13.49 18.25
C ALA A 164 15.55 14.50 17.99
N LYS A 165 16.81 14.13 18.22
CA LYS A 165 17.95 14.98 17.91
C LYS A 165 18.13 15.19 16.40
N MET A 166 17.92 14.15 15.58
CA MET A 166 17.94 14.28 14.12
C MET A 166 16.84 15.21 13.61
N GLN A 167 15.63 15.14 14.18
CA GLN A 167 14.51 15.99 13.79
C GLN A 167 14.61 17.44 14.31
N ALA A 168 15.43 17.68 15.34
CA ALA A 168 15.61 18.99 15.96
C ALA A 168 16.76 19.81 15.33
N LEU A 169 17.59 19.21 14.46
CA LEU A 169 18.69 19.92 13.81
C LEU A 169 18.16 20.75 12.62
N PRO A 170 18.43 22.06 12.57
CA PRO A 170 18.11 22.86 11.40
C PRO A 170 19.02 22.46 10.22
N PRO A 171 18.53 22.49 8.96
CA PRO A 171 19.25 22.00 7.77
C PRO A 171 20.55 22.76 7.37
N GLY A 172 21.20 23.49 8.28
CA GLY A 172 22.34 24.37 7.97
C GLY A 172 23.54 24.34 8.93
N GLU A 173 23.53 23.58 10.03
CA GLU A 173 24.63 23.62 11.03
C GLU A 173 25.63 22.45 10.97
N ILE A 174 25.50 21.56 9.99
CA ILE A 174 26.19 20.25 9.99
C ILE A 174 27.63 20.32 9.47
N CYS A 175 28.09 21.48 8.97
CA CYS A 175 29.40 21.61 8.33
C CYS A 175 30.58 21.95 9.27
N SER A 176 30.39 22.04 10.59
CA SER A 176 31.42 22.63 11.48
C SER A 176 32.05 21.70 12.54
N HIS A 177 31.85 20.38 12.49
CA HIS A 177 32.51 19.47 13.44
C HIS A 177 33.40 18.42 12.75
N SER A 178 34.72 18.65 12.89
CA SER A 178 35.89 17.77 12.77
C SER A 178 35.73 16.42 12.03
N PRO A 179 36.44 16.21 10.90
CA PRO A 179 36.45 14.94 10.18
C PRO A 179 37.37 13.95 10.90
N GLY A 180 36.79 13.08 11.72
CA GLY A 180 37.57 12.08 12.44
C GLY A 180 36.77 11.07 13.26
N SER A 181 35.44 11.07 13.17
CA SER A 181 34.59 10.11 13.87
C SER A 181 33.71 9.40 12.85
N ALA A 182 33.75 8.06 12.84
CA ALA A 182 32.80 7.22 12.09
C ALA A 182 31.33 7.59 12.38
N ARG A 183 31.10 8.29 13.51
CA ARG A 183 29.85 8.96 13.88
C ARG A 183 29.42 10.00 12.85
N ALA A 184 30.30 10.92 12.42
CA ALA A 184 29.98 11.99 11.50
C ALA A 184 29.74 11.48 10.07
N GLU A 185 30.52 10.48 9.63
CA GLU A 185 30.34 9.86 8.31
C GLU A 185 29.00 9.12 8.20
N PHE A 186 28.58 8.42 9.27
CA PHE A 186 27.27 7.77 9.31
C PHE A 186 26.11 8.76 9.33
N TYR A 187 26.27 9.94 9.94
CA TYR A 187 25.24 11.00 9.95
C TYR A 187 25.08 11.66 8.57
N VAL A 188 26.19 11.96 7.88
CA VAL A 188 26.15 12.53 6.52
C VAL A 188 25.58 11.51 5.53
N GLU A 189 25.94 10.24 5.65
CA GLU A 189 25.44 9.19 4.75
C GLU A 189 23.98 8.80 5.01
N LEU A 190 23.48 8.99 6.25
CA LEU A 190 22.05 8.88 6.54
C LEU A 190 21.27 10.04 5.92
N GLU A 191 21.77 11.28 6.03
CA GLU A 191 21.07 12.48 5.53
C GLU A 191 21.09 12.60 4.01
N GLU A 192 22.18 12.26 3.33
CA GLU A 192 22.22 12.26 1.85
C GLU A 192 21.30 11.21 1.22
N LYS A 193 20.86 10.21 2.00
CA LYS A 193 19.97 9.14 1.53
C LYS A 193 18.49 9.34 1.88
N ILE A 194 18.15 10.33 2.73
CA ILE A 194 16.78 10.83 2.98
C ILE A 194 16.33 11.70 1.80
#